data_AF-A6MJV2-F1
#
_entry.id   AF-A6MJV2-F1
#
_cell.length_a   1.000
_cell.length_b   1.000
_cell.length_c   1.000
_cell.angle_alpha   90.00
_cell.angle_beta   90.00
_cell.angle_gamma   90.00
#
_symmetry.space_group_name_H-M   'P 1'
#
loop_
_entity.id
_entity.type
_entity.pdbx_description
1 polymer ?
#
loop_
_entity_poly.entity_id
_entity_poly.type
_entity_poly.pdbx_seq_one_letter_code
_entity_poly.pdbx_strand_id
1 'polypeptide(L)' 'TVHRILGQQVPYATKGNQWVGYDDQESVKSKVQYLKDRQLAGAMVWALDLDDFQGSFCGRDLRFPLINAVKDALAAT' A
#
# COMPACT_ATOMS: atom_id res chain seq x y z
N THR A 1 -17.23 -4.78 -0.30
CA THR A 1 -17.00 -3.77 -1.35
C THR A 1 -15.77 -2.96 -0.99
N VAL A 2 -14.97 -2.55 -1.97
CA VAL A 2 -13.82 -1.67 -1.78
C VAL A 2 -14.16 -0.30 -2.33
N HIS A 3 -13.80 0.75 -1.61
CA HIS A 3 -14.06 2.14 -1.96
C HIS A 3 -12.78 2.97 -1.83
N ARG A 4 -12.62 3.98 -2.69
CA ARG A 4 -11.53 4.97 -2.61
C ARG A 4 -12.05 6.25 -1.97
N ILE A 5 -11.30 6.80 -1.01
CA ILE A 5 -11.59 8.11 -0.42
C ILE A 5 -10.82 9.17 -1.21
N LEU A 6 -11.50 9.86 -2.14
CA LEU A 6 -10.84 10.76 -3.11
C LEU A 6 -9.97 11.85 -2.46
N GLY A 7 -10.39 12.44 -1.35
CA GLY A 7 -9.60 13.46 -0.64
C GLY A 7 -8.43 12.91 0.19
N GLN A 8 -8.43 11.60 0.49
CA GLN A 8 -7.43 10.97 1.37
C GLN A 8 -6.50 9.99 0.63
N GLN A 9 -6.81 9.63 -0.61
CA GLN A 9 -5.98 8.77 -1.48
C GLN A 9 -5.69 7.38 -0.88
N VAL A 10 -6.63 6.84 -0.10
CA VAL A 10 -6.55 5.50 0.53
C VAL A 10 -7.84 4.72 0.33
N PRO A 11 -7.79 3.37 0.34
CA PRO A 11 -8.97 2.54 0.31
C PRO A 11 -9.59 2.33 1.70
N TYR A 12 -10.87 1.97 1.69
CA TYR A 12 -11.48 1.20 2.76
C TYR A 12 -12.32 0.06 2.16
N ALA A 13 -12.52 -1.00 2.93
CA ALA A 13 -13.37 -2.12 2.57
C ALA A 13 -14.50 -2.31 3.58
N THR A 14 -15.69 -2.66 3.07
CA THR A 14 -16.88 -2.96 3.88
C THR A 14 -17.45 -4.33 3.54
N LYS A 15 -17.97 -5.03 4.55
CA LYS A 15 -18.74 -6.27 4.37
C LYS A 15 -19.70 -6.45 5.55
N GLY A 16 -21.01 -6.39 5.30
CA GLY A 16 -22.00 -6.42 6.37
C GLY A 16 -21.80 -5.24 7.34
N ASN A 17 -21.62 -5.54 8.62
CA ASN A 17 -21.33 -4.56 9.67
C ASN A 17 -19.83 -4.33 9.91
N GLN A 18 -18.95 -4.90 9.09
CA GLN A 18 -17.49 -4.77 9.22
C GLN A 18 -16.95 -3.67 8.30
N TRP A 19 -15.98 -2.91 8.81
CA TRP A 19 -15.28 -1.85 8.10
C TRP A 19 -13.79 -1.93 8.42
N VAL A 20 -12.94 -1.76 7.41
CA VAL A 20 -11.48 -1.67 7.58
C VAL A 20 -10.88 -0.62 6.64
N GLY A 21 -10.06 0.27 7.20
CA GLY A 21 -9.19 1.18 6.46
C GLY A 21 -7.78 0.61 6.44
N TYR A 22 -7.13 0.65 5.29
CA TYR A 22 -5.85 -0.02 5.07
C TYR A 22 -5.08 0.67 3.94
N ASP A 23 -3.86 0.20 3.68
CA ASP A 23 -3.09 0.59 2.51
C ASP A 23 -3.04 -0.56 1.49
N ASP A 24 -3.07 -0.21 0.21
CA ASP A 24 -2.84 -1.14 -0.89
C ASP A 24 -1.76 -0.64 -1.85
N GLN A 25 -1.48 -1.39 -2.90
CA GLN A 25 -0.42 -1.05 -3.86
C GLN A 25 -0.63 0.34 -4.52
N GLU A 26 -1.87 0.82 -4.63
CA GLU A 26 -2.15 2.14 -5.21
C GLU A 26 -1.86 3.24 -4.18
N SER A 27 -2.38 3.12 -2.96
CA SER A 27 -2.18 4.15 -1.93
C SER A 27 -0.72 4.27 -1.48
N VAL A 28 0.03 3.15 -1.38
CA VAL A 28 1.45 3.23 -1.05
C VAL A 28 2.26 3.91 -2.16
N LYS A 29 1.89 3.72 -3.44
CA LYS A 29 2.51 4.45 -4.55
C LYS A 29 2.22 5.95 -4.47
N SER A 30 1.00 6.35 -4.16
CA SER A 30 0.65 7.77 -3.93
C SER A 30 1.45 8.36 -2.76
N LYS A 31 1.64 7.61 -1.67
CA LYS A 31 2.47 8.04 -0.52
C LYS A 31 3.95 8.17 -0.89
N VAL A 32 4.47 7.27 -1.73
CA VAL A 32 5.84 7.37 -2.23
C VAL A 32 6.01 8.55 -3.18
N GLN A 33 5.02 8.85 -4.03
CA GLN A 33 5.06 10.06 -4.85
C GLN A 33 5.10 11.31 -3.96
N TYR A 34 4.24 11.36 -2.93
CA TYR A 34 4.22 12.45 -1.97
C TYR A 34 5.56 12.66 -1.26
N LEU A 35 6.20 11.59 -0.77
CA LEU A 35 7.47 11.74 -0.05
C LEU A 35 8.61 12.17 -0.99
N LYS A 36 8.57 11.77 -2.27
CA LYS A 36 9.52 12.23 -3.30
C LYS A 36 9.34 13.71 -3.61
N ASP A 37 8.10 14.15 -3.81
CA ASP A 37 7.76 15.57 -4.05
C ASP A 37 8.20 16.47 -2.88
N ARG A 38 8.23 15.90 -1.67
CA ARG A 38 8.68 16.55 -0.43
C ARG A 38 10.17 16.38 -0.12
N GLN A 39 10.93 15.66 -0.94
CA GLN A 39 12.35 15.37 -0.74
C GLN A 39 12.64 14.71 0.64
N LEU A 40 11.76 13.83 1.08
CA LEU A 40 12.02 13.04 2.29
C LEU A 40 13.01 11.92 1.99
N ALA A 41 13.74 11.48 3.02
CA ALA A 41 14.83 10.50 2.88
C ALA A 41 14.38 9.10 2.44
N GLY A 42 13.11 8.75 2.64
CA GLY A 42 12.56 7.45 2.26
C GLY A 42 11.25 7.13 2.99
N ALA A 43 10.85 5.86 2.90
CA ALA A 43 9.70 5.31 3.61
C ALA A 43 10.16 4.32 4.69
N MET A 44 9.45 4.29 5.82
CA MET A 44 9.57 3.23 6.83
C MET A 44 8.34 2.34 6.73
N VAL A 45 8.53 1.02 6.80
CA VAL A 45 7.45 0.04 6.75
C VAL A 45 7.26 -0.60 8.11
N TRP A 46 6.04 -0.51 8.63
CA TRP A 46 5.57 -1.30 9.75
C TRP A 46 4.42 -2.21 9.27
N ALA A 47 4.59 -3.53 9.19
CA ALA A 47 5.81 -4.32 9.39
C ALA A 47 5.92 -5.40 8.31
N LEU A 48 7.09 -6.06 8.21
CA LEU A 48 7.34 -7.08 7.19
C LEU A 48 6.37 -8.26 7.28
N ASP A 49 6.07 -8.71 8.50
CA ASP A 49 5.21 -9.86 8.79
C ASP A 49 3.72 -9.60 8.56
N LEU A 50 3.32 -8.34 8.36
CA LEU A 50 1.93 -7.94 8.09
C LEU A 50 1.64 -7.74 6.58
N ASP A 51 2.66 -7.75 5.73
CA ASP A 51 2.48 -7.84 4.28
C ASP A 51 2.17 -9.31 3.89
N ASP A 52 1.73 -9.57 2.66
CA ASP A 52 1.60 -10.94 2.15
C ASP A 52 3.00 -11.51 1.84
N PHE A 53 3.75 -11.80 2.89
CA PHE A 53 5.14 -12.27 2.82
C PHE A 53 5.25 -13.66 2.19
N GLN A 54 4.18 -14.47 2.24
CA GLN A 54 4.11 -15.78 1.59
C GLN A 54 3.76 -15.66 0.10
N GLY A 55 2.98 -14.64 -0.26
CA GLY A 55 2.49 -14.38 -1.62
C GLY A 55 1.25 -15.18 -1.99
N SER A 56 0.56 -15.80 -1.02
CA SER A 56 -0.53 -16.75 -1.25
C SER A 56 -1.92 -16.21 -0.94
N PHE A 57 -2.05 -15.00 -0.37
CA PHE A 57 -3.32 -14.44 0.10
C PHE A 57 -3.90 -13.38 -0.84
N CYS A 58 -3.05 -12.50 -1.37
CA CYS A 58 -3.47 -11.35 -2.17
C CYS A 58 -3.60 -11.66 -3.68
N GLY A 59 -3.37 -12.92 -4.06
CA GLY A 59 -3.27 -13.36 -5.44
C GLY A 59 -2.00 -12.87 -6.13
N ARG A 60 -1.71 -13.44 -7.31
CA ARG A 60 -0.53 -13.15 -8.16
C ARG A 60 0.79 -13.80 -7.75
N ASP A 61 0.78 -14.71 -6.77
CA ASP A 61 1.98 -15.44 -6.32
C ASP A 61 3.18 -14.50 -6.03
N LEU A 62 2.88 -13.29 -5.53
CA LEU A 62 3.85 -12.23 -5.31
C LEU A 62 4.09 -12.03 -3.81
N ARG A 63 5.31 -12.34 -3.36
CA ARG A 63 5.73 -12.08 -1.98
C ARG A 63 5.92 -10.58 -1.74
N PHE A 64 5.53 -10.12 -0.56
CA PHE A 64 5.68 -8.74 -0.12
C PHE A 64 5.13 -7.70 -1.13
N PRO A 65 3.87 -7.81 -1.56
CA PRO A 65 3.32 -6.97 -2.62
C PRO A 65 3.34 -5.47 -2.28
N LEU A 66 3.14 -5.08 -1.01
CA LEU A 66 3.16 -3.67 -0.62
C LEU A 66 4.58 -3.13 -0.53
N ILE A 67 5.50 -3.88 0.07
CA ILE A 67 6.90 -3.47 0.18
C ILE A 67 7.56 -3.39 -1.20
N ASN A 68 7.26 -4.32 -2.11
CA ASN A 68 7.73 -4.22 -3.48
C ASN A 68 7.14 -3.00 -4.20
N ALA A 69 5.85 -2.68 -3.99
CA ALA A 69 5.28 -1.45 -4.54
C ALA A 69 5.97 -0.18 -4.02
N VAL A 70 6.35 -0.14 -2.73
CA VAL A 70 7.15 0.95 -2.15
C VAL A 70 8.55 1.02 -2.76
N LYS A 71 9.24 -0.12 -2.83
CA LYS A 71 10.59 -0.24 -3.42
C LYS A 71 10.61 0.24 -4.88
N ASP A 72 9.67 -0.25 -5.68
CA ASP A 72 9.59 0.07 -7.10
C ASP A 72 9.27 1.55 -7.32
N ALA A 73 8.37 2.12 -6.51
CA ALA A 73 8.03 3.54 -6.57
C ALA A 73 9.16 4.46 -6.10
N LEU A 74 9.98 4.03 -5.13
CA LEU A 74 11.18 4.75 -4.69
C LEU A 74 12.29 4.74 -5.75
N ALA A 75 12.40 3.65 -6.51
CA ALA A 75 13.37 3.51 -7.58
C ALA A 75 12.94 4.20 -8.89
N ALA A 76 11.63 4.36 -9.10
CA ALA A 76 11.08 5.11 -10.22
C ALA A 76 11.42 6.60 -10.13
N THR A 77 11.58 7.26 -11.28
CA THR A 77 11.88 8.69 -11.40
C THR A 77 10.75 9.58 -10.95
#